data_AF-A0A0F8WLR4-F1
#
_entry.id   AF-A0A0F8WLR4-F1
#
_cell.length_a   1.000
_cell.length_b   1.000
_cell.length_c   1.000
_cell.angle_alpha   90.00
_cell.angle_beta   90.00
_cell.angle_gamma   90.00
#
_symmetry.space_group_name_H-M   'P 1'
#
loop_
_entity.id
_entity.type
_entity.pdbx_description
1 polymer ?
#
loop_
_entity_poly.entity_id
_entity_poly.type
_entity_poly.pdbx_seq_one_letter_code
_entity_poly.pdbx_strand_id
1 'polypeptide(L)'
;MTQKNKHLFIGVTLIVISIAVIFFNLKVFEGGFNKVWPAILLLAGVILYIFYFSTRKKKQRLFILFLATFIATSSVPLFVLIFTSYERITILWPGFLFTFGLSLLSMYFYGNKKKVLAVLSTLIISISLLIWIIY
;
A
#
# COMPACT_ATOMS: atom_id res chain seq x y z
N MET A 1 0.57 9.67 -23.32
CA MET A 1 -0.54 8.70 -23.37
C MET A 1 -1.79 9.39 -23.89
N THR A 2 -2.15 9.07 -25.13
CA THR A 2 -3.41 9.43 -25.79
C THR A 2 -4.60 8.89 -24.98
N GLN A 3 -5.72 9.63 -24.93
CA GLN A 3 -6.86 9.28 -24.06
C GLN A 3 -7.37 7.85 -24.28
N LYS A 4 -7.30 7.34 -25.51
CA LYS A 4 -7.67 5.97 -25.90
C LYS A 4 -6.92 4.88 -25.11
N ASN A 5 -5.63 5.09 -24.81
CA ASN A 5 -4.82 4.11 -24.08
C ASN A 5 -5.15 4.08 -22.57
N LYS A 6 -5.69 5.18 -22.02
CA LYS A 6 -6.08 5.22 -20.60
C LYS A 6 -7.34 4.40 -20.33
N HIS A 7 -8.32 4.46 -21.24
CA HIS A 7 -9.55 3.67 -21.12
C HIS A 7 -9.28 2.17 -21.35
N LEU A 8 -8.38 1.83 -22.28
CA LEU A 8 -7.92 0.47 -22.48
C LEU A 8 -7.21 -0.10 -21.25
N PHE A 9 -6.31 0.67 -20.64
CA PHE A 9 -5.58 0.21 -19.45
C PHE A 9 -6.51 0.01 -18.25
N ILE A 10 -7.46 0.93 -18.02
CA ILE A 10 -8.50 0.79 -16.98
C ILE A 10 -9.34 -0.46 -17.24
N GLY A 11 -9.79 -0.69 -18.48
CA GLY A 11 -10.57 -1.87 -18.85
C GLY A 11 -9.82 -3.18 -18.61
N VAL A 12 -8.56 -3.27 -19.04
CA VAL A 12 -7.72 -4.47 -18.82
C VAL A 12 -7.50 -4.72 -17.33
N THR A 13 -7.28 -3.67 -16.54
CA THR A 13 -7.08 -3.81 -15.09
C THR A 13 -8.36 -4.31 -14.41
N LEU A 14 -9.52 -3.79 -14.83
CA LEU A 14 -10.83 -4.23 -14.35
C LEU A 14 -11.10 -5.69 -14.69
N ILE A 15 -10.77 -6.13 -15.90
CA ILE A 15 -10.91 -7.53 -16.32
C ILE A 15 -10.03 -8.43 -15.47
N VAL A 16 -8.76 -8.06 -15.23
CA VAL A 16 -7.85 -8.85 -14.38
C VAL A 16 -8.37 -8.94 -12.94
N ILE A 17 -8.89 -7.84 -12.38
CA ILE A 17 -9.51 -7.82 -11.05
C ILE A 17 -10.76 -8.71 -11.02
N SER A 18 -11.63 -8.62 -12.02
CA SER A 18 -12.83 -9.45 -12.11
C SER A 18 -12.50 -10.93 -12.24
N ILE A 19 -11.52 -11.29 -13.07
CA ILE A 19 -11.04 -12.67 -13.19
C ILE A 19 -10.50 -13.15 -11.85
N ALA A 20 -9.66 -12.36 -11.17
CA ALA A 20 -9.15 -12.71 -9.85
C ALA A 20 -10.29 -12.92 -8.84
N VAL A 21 -11.27 -12.00 -8.78
CA VAL A 21 -12.45 -12.12 -7.90
C VAL A 21 -13.25 -13.38 -8.19
N ILE A 22 -13.49 -13.70 -9.46
CA ILE A 22 -14.22 -14.92 -9.87
C ILE A 22 -13.42 -16.17 -9.49
N PHE A 23 -12.10 -16.18 -9.74
CA PHE A 23 -11.22 -17.27 -9.37
C PHE A 23 -11.18 -17.53 -7.85
N PHE A 24 -11.19 -16.47 -7.04
CA PHE A 24 -11.25 -16.59 -5.58
C PHE A 24 -12.65 -16.96 -5.05
N ASN A 25 -13.72 -16.57 -5.75
CA ASN A 25 -15.09 -16.90 -5.36
C ASN A 25 -15.45 -18.37 -5.68
N LEU A 26 -14.93 -18.91 -6.80
CA LEU A 26 -15.22 -20.28 -7.26
C LEU A 26 -14.57 -21.40 -6.42
N LYS A 27 -13.89 -21.11 -5.30
CA LYS A 27 -13.25 -22.10 -4.42
C LYS A 27 -12.36 -23.13 -5.15
N VAL A 28 -11.81 -22.79 -6.32
CA VAL A 28 -10.94 -23.69 -7.11
C VAL A 28 -9.64 -24.04 -6.35
N PHE A 29 -9.29 -23.21 -5.36
CA PHE A 29 -8.35 -23.56 -4.29
C PHE A 29 -9.11 -23.55 -2.95
N GLU A 30 -8.87 -24.56 -2.11
CA GLU A 30 -9.19 -24.54 -0.67
C GLU A 30 -8.37 -23.47 0.11
N GLY A 31 -7.79 -22.50 -0.59
CA GLY A 31 -7.15 -21.32 -0.02
C GLY A 31 -8.22 -20.37 0.47
N GLY A 32 -8.59 -20.48 1.75
CA GLY A 32 -9.55 -19.59 2.38
C GLY A 32 -9.18 -18.12 2.14
N PHE A 33 -10.17 -17.31 1.74
CA PHE A 33 -10.09 -15.86 1.54
C PHE A 33 -9.31 -15.13 2.66
N ASN A 34 -9.32 -15.71 3.86
CA ASN A 34 -8.56 -15.30 5.03
C ASN A 34 -7.04 -15.15 4.80
N LYS A 35 -6.46 -15.82 3.79
CA LYS A 35 -5.02 -15.74 3.50
C LYS A 35 -4.66 -14.74 2.39
N VAL A 36 -5.62 -14.30 1.59
CA VAL A 36 -5.36 -13.58 0.33
C VAL A 36 -5.74 -12.10 0.42
N TRP A 37 -6.52 -11.70 1.42
CA TRP A 37 -7.01 -10.32 1.53
C TRP A 37 -5.91 -9.23 1.57
N PRO A 38 -4.67 -9.43 2.09
CA PRO A 38 -3.63 -8.40 1.97
C PRO A 38 -3.15 -8.20 0.53
N ALA A 39 -3.32 -9.19 -0.35
CA ALA A 39 -3.06 -9.03 -1.78
C ALA A 39 -4.04 -8.04 -2.42
N ILE A 40 -5.28 -8.01 -1.94
CA ILE A 40 -6.30 -7.05 -2.39
C ILE A 40 -5.90 -5.63 -1.95
N LEU A 41 -5.40 -5.47 -0.72
CA LEU A 41 -4.85 -4.19 -0.26
C LEU A 41 -3.66 -3.77 -1.13
N LEU A 42 -2.72 -4.67 -1.38
CA LEU A 42 -1.58 -4.38 -2.25
C LEU A 42 -2.03 -3.92 -3.64
N LEU A 43 -2.97 -4.65 -4.27
CA LEU A 43 -3.56 -4.26 -5.55
C LEU A 43 -4.22 -2.88 -5.48
N ALA A 44 -5.01 -2.60 -4.45
CA ALA A 44 -5.61 -1.28 -4.25
C ALA A 44 -4.55 -0.17 -4.15
N GLY A 45 -3.47 -0.40 -3.40
CA GLY A 45 -2.34 0.52 -3.31
C GLY A 45 -1.67 0.77 -4.67
N VAL A 46 -1.44 -0.28 -5.46
CA VAL A 46 -0.87 -0.17 -6.82
C VAL A 46 -1.80 0.60 -7.76
N ILE A 47 -3.11 0.35 -7.72
CA ILE A 47 -4.10 1.09 -8.53
C ILE A 47 -4.06 2.58 -8.17
N LEU A 48 -4.00 2.92 -6.88
CA LEU A 48 -3.89 4.31 -6.43
C LEU A 48 -2.57 4.96 -6.89
N TYR A 49 -1.47 4.21 -6.90
CA TYR A 49 -0.19 4.69 -7.46
C TYR A 49 -0.30 5.00 -8.95
N ILE A 50 -0.90 4.10 -9.74
CA ILE A 50 -1.12 4.32 -11.17
C ILE A 50 -2.02 5.55 -11.39
N PHE A 51 -3.07 5.70 -10.58
CA PHE A 51 -3.96 6.85 -10.63
C PHE A 51 -3.25 8.17 -10.32
N TYR A 52 -2.39 8.16 -9.30
CA TYR A 52 -1.55 9.31 -8.93
C TYR A 52 -0.60 9.70 -10.07
N PHE A 53 0.15 8.75 -10.63
CA PHE A 53 1.13 9.03 -11.67
C PHE A 53 0.53 9.33 -13.04
N SER A 54 -0.65 8.80 -13.36
CA SER A 54 -1.35 9.06 -14.64
C SER A 54 -1.96 10.47 -14.73
N THR A 55 -2.19 11.12 -13.57
CA THR A 55 -2.85 12.42 -13.51
C THR A 55 -1.85 13.57 -13.59
N ARG A 56 -2.10 14.58 -14.46
CA ARG A 56 -1.20 15.74 -14.62
C ARG A 56 -1.16 16.68 -13.39
N LYS A 57 -2.19 16.67 -12.53
CA LYS A 57 -2.29 17.49 -11.31
C LYS A 57 -1.66 16.82 -10.07
N LYS A 58 -0.38 16.48 -10.13
CA LYS A 58 0.34 15.73 -9.07
C LYS A 58 0.38 16.43 -7.71
N LYS A 59 0.50 17.78 -7.69
CA LYS A 59 0.62 18.57 -6.45
C LYS A 59 -0.67 18.68 -5.62
N GLN A 60 -1.85 18.54 -6.23
CA GLN A 60 -3.13 18.65 -5.52
C GLN A 60 -3.60 17.33 -4.91
N ARG A 61 -2.93 16.21 -5.21
CA ARG A 61 -3.36 14.85 -4.84
C ARG A 61 -2.35 14.12 -3.96
N LEU A 62 -1.59 14.87 -3.16
CA LEU A 62 -0.59 14.31 -2.25
C LEU A 62 -1.19 13.27 -1.29
N PHE A 63 -2.43 13.50 -0.84
CA PHE A 63 -3.16 12.54 -0.01
C PHE A 63 -3.36 11.17 -0.68
N ILE A 64 -3.55 11.15 -2.00
CA ILE A 64 -3.68 9.90 -2.76
C ILE A 64 -2.37 9.14 -2.78
N LEU A 65 -1.24 9.84 -2.94
CA LEU A 65 0.08 9.22 -2.86
C LEU A 65 0.34 8.65 -1.46
N PHE A 66 0.03 9.42 -0.41
CA PHE A 66 0.10 8.92 0.97
C PHE A 66 -0.68 7.63 1.14
N LEU A 67 -1.95 7.63 0.71
CA LEU A 67 -2.83 6.50 0.85
C LEU A 67 -2.35 5.29 0.02
N ALA A 68 -1.89 5.52 -1.20
CA ALA A 68 -1.31 4.49 -2.07
C ALA A 68 -0.11 3.81 -1.41
N THR A 69 0.85 4.62 -0.92
CA THR A 69 2.05 4.10 -0.26
C THR A 69 1.71 3.38 1.03
N PHE A 70 0.83 3.96 1.86
CA PHE A 70 0.45 3.39 3.14
C PHE A 70 -0.27 2.04 2.96
N ILE A 71 -1.23 1.96 2.04
CA ILE A 71 -1.96 0.72 1.76
C ILE A 71 -1.02 -0.34 1.15
N ALA A 72 -0.18 0.06 0.20
CA ALA A 72 0.75 -0.88 -0.44
C ALA A 72 1.77 -1.43 0.57
N THR A 73 2.36 -0.58 1.40
CA THR A 73 3.39 -1.00 2.36
C THR A 73 2.83 -1.69 3.59
N SER A 74 1.64 -1.31 4.07
CA SER A 74 0.96 -1.99 5.19
C SER A 74 0.49 -3.41 4.84
N SER A 75 0.39 -3.75 3.55
CA SER A 75 0.15 -5.13 3.13
C SER A 75 1.26 -6.10 3.56
N VAL A 76 2.51 -5.62 3.69
CA VAL A 76 3.67 -6.45 4.07
C VAL A 76 3.54 -7.02 5.49
N PRO A 77 3.40 -6.22 6.57
CA PRO A 77 3.21 -6.78 7.91
C PRO A 77 1.93 -7.62 8.00
N LEU A 78 0.90 -7.31 7.22
CA LEU A 78 -0.32 -8.11 7.15
C LEU A 78 -0.10 -9.49 6.53
N PHE A 79 0.71 -9.59 5.46
CA PHE A 79 1.12 -10.88 4.92
C PHE A 79 1.89 -11.69 5.95
N VAL A 80 2.84 -11.07 6.66
CA VAL A 80 3.61 -11.77 7.70
C VAL A 80 2.70 -12.29 8.81
N LEU A 81 1.70 -11.51 9.25
CA LEU A 81 0.72 -11.96 10.25
C LEU A 81 -0.05 -13.22 9.81
N ILE A 82 -0.46 -13.28 8.55
CA ILE A 82 -1.21 -14.42 7.99
C ILE A 82 -0.36 -15.69 7.92
N PHE A 83 0.91 -15.58 7.55
CA PHE A 83 1.77 -16.75 7.36
C PHE A 83 2.40 -17.27 8.65
N THR A 84 2.54 -16.43 9.68
CA THR A 84 3.32 -16.80 10.87
C THR A 84 2.46 -17.16 12.08
N SER A 85 1.56 -16.25 12.52
CA SER A 85 0.51 -16.43 13.55
C SER A 85 0.10 -15.03 14.05
N TYR A 86 -1.15 -14.87 14.50
CA TYR A 86 -1.68 -13.60 15.02
C TYR A 86 -0.96 -13.11 16.29
N GLU A 87 -0.39 -14.03 17.07
CA GLU A 87 0.37 -13.71 18.30
C GLU A 87 1.59 -12.82 18.05
N ARG A 88 2.13 -12.83 16.82
CA ARG A 88 3.27 -11.99 16.44
C ARG A 88 2.90 -10.52 16.20
N ILE A 89 1.63 -10.14 16.37
CA ILE A 89 1.19 -8.74 16.23
C ILE A 89 1.92 -7.80 17.21
N THR A 90 2.31 -8.30 18.39
CA THR A 90 3.12 -7.56 19.38
C THR A 90 4.51 -7.18 18.87
N ILE A 91 5.05 -7.94 17.93
CA ILE A 91 6.34 -7.67 17.29
C ILE A 91 6.15 -6.95 15.95
N LEU A 92 5.03 -7.18 15.25
CA LEU A 92 4.76 -6.64 13.92
C LEU A 92 4.11 -5.24 13.91
N TRP A 93 3.47 -4.82 15.01
CA TRP A 93 2.81 -3.52 15.06
C TRP A 93 3.72 -2.31 14.82
N PRO A 94 5.01 -2.28 15.21
CA PRO A 94 5.92 -1.19 14.87
C PRO A 94 6.09 -1.07 13.34
N GLY A 95 5.93 -2.17 12.61
CA GLY A 95 5.88 -2.20 11.16
C GLY A 95 4.77 -1.31 10.58
N PHE A 96 3.62 -1.16 11.24
CA PHE A 96 2.60 -0.21 10.77
C PHE A 96 3.04 1.25 10.94
N LEU A 97 3.73 1.59 12.03
CA LEU A 97 4.34 2.92 12.17
C LEU A 97 5.42 3.15 11.12
N PHE A 98 6.21 2.14 10.80
CA PHE A 98 7.20 2.21 9.73
C PHE A 98 6.52 2.52 8.39
N THR A 99 5.42 1.82 8.08
CA THR A 99 4.65 2.05 6.84
C THR A 99 4.04 3.46 6.78
N PHE A 100 3.61 4.00 7.93
CA PHE A 100 3.15 5.38 8.04
C PHE A 100 4.28 6.40 7.83
N GLY A 101 5.46 6.13 8.38
CA GLY A 101 6.65 6.93 8.14
C GLY A 101 7.06 6.92 6.65
N LEU A 102 7.04 5.75 6.02
CA LEU A 102 7.32 5.58 4.59
C LEU A 102 6.30 6.29 3.71
N SER A 103 5.01 6.29 4.07
CA SER A 103 4.01 7.00 3.30
C SER A 103 4.22 8.51 3.35
N LEU A 104 4.57 9.08 4.51
CA LEU A 104 4.98 10.48 4.62
C LEU A 104 6.27 10.78 3.84
N LEU A 105 7.26 9.89 3.91
CA LEU A 105 8.52 10.01 3.16
C LEU A 105 8.26 10.03 1.65
N SER A 106 7.33 9.20 1.16
CA SER A 106 6.93 9.19 -0.25
C SER A 106 6.32 10.52 -0.69
N MET A 107 5.50 11.16 0.17
CA MET A 107 4.96 12.50 -0.09
C MET A 107 6.06 13.56 -0.18
N TYR A 108 7.14 13.42 0.57
CA TYR A 108 8.28 14.32 0.50
C TYR A 108 9.04 14.18 -0.83
N PHE A 109 9.33 12.95 -1.26
CA PHE A 109 10.10 12.70 -2.48
C PHE A 109 9.32 13.02 -3.77
N TYR A 110 8.09 12.50 -3.89
CA TYR A 110 7.31 12.60 -5.13
C TYR A 110 6.34 13.79 -5.14
N GLY A 111 6.15 14.42 -3.98
CA GLY A 111 5.19 15.48 -3.78
C GLY A 111 5.83 16.85 -3.57
N ASN A 112 5.46 17.49 -2.46
CA ASN A 112 6.03 18.76 -2.07
C ASN A 112 7.20 18.50 -1.12
N LYS A 113 8.40 18.95 -1.49
CA LYS A 113 9.64 18.88 -0.69
C LYS A 113 9.62 19.79 0.55
N LYS A 114 8.53 19.79 1.31
CA LYS A 114 8.42 20.54 2.56
C LYS A 114 9.31 19.89 3.61
N LYS A 115 10.22 20.66 4.20
CA LYS A 115 11.13 20.19 5.27
C LYS A 115 10.38 19.51 6.42
N VAL A 116 9.19 20.02 6.77
CA VAL A 116 8.32 19.47 7.82
C VAL A 116 7.97 17.99 7.55
N LEU A 117 7.66 17.62 6.31
CA LEU A 117 7.31 16.23 5.96
C LEU A 117 8.50 15.29 6.14
N ALA A 118 9.70 15.72 5.72
CA ALA A 118 10.91 14.94 5.91
C ALA A 118 11.19 14.69 7.39
N VAL A 119 11.19 15.75 8.21
CA VAL A 119 11.44 15.63 9.65
C VAL A 119 10.43 14.71 10.32
N LEU A 120 9.13 14.87 10.03
CA LEU A 120 8.09 14.00 10.59
C LEU A 120 8.28 12.54 10.15
N SER A 121 8.57 12.30 8.86
CA SER A 121 8.79 10.93 8.37
C SER A 121 9.99 10.27 9.04
N THR A 122 11.12 10.98 9.16
CA THR A 122 12.33 10.45 9.78
C THR A 122 12.12 10.19 11.27
N LEU A 123 11.42 11.08 11.99
CA LEU A 123 11.09 10.87 13.41
C LEU A 123 10.24 9.62 13.60
N ILE A 124 9.17 9.46 12.82
CA ILE A 124 8.26 8.31 12.94
C ILE A 124 8.97 7.00 12.59
N ILE A 125 9.79 6.99 11.52
CA ILE A 125 10.59 5.82 11.16
C ILE A 125 11.58 5.49 12.28
N SER A 126 12.25 6.48 12.86
CA SER A 126 13.22 6.27 13.93
C SER A 126 12.55 5.71 15.18
N ILE A 127 11.39 6.26 15.58
CA ILE A 127 10.60 5.77 16.72
C ILE A 127 10.15 4.32 16.46
N SER A 128 9.65 4.03 15.26
CA SER A 128 9.26 2.68 14.87
C SER A 128 10.40 1.68 15.01
N LEU A 129 11.59 2.01 14.51
CA LEU A 129 12.79 1.16 14.62
C LEU A 129 13.24 0.99 16.07
N LEU A 130 13.23 2.06 16.87
CA LEU A 130 13.59 1.98 18.29
C LEU A 130 12.66 1.03 19.06
N ILE A 131 11.35 1.14 18.83
CA ILE A 131 10.38 0.22 19.42
C ILE A 131 10.67 -1.21 18.98
N TRP A 132 11.02 -1.42 17.71
CA TRP A 132 11.31 -2.75 17.19
C TRP A 132 12.59 -3.39 17.73
N ILE A 133 13.53 -2.58 18.21
CA ILE A 133 14.75 -3.06 18.89
C ILE A 133 14.48 -3.44 20.35
N ILE A 134 13.49 -2.80 20.98
CA ILE A 134 13.13 -3.04 22.39
C ILE A 134 12.31 -4.32 22.55
N TYR A 135 11.56 -4.72 21.51
CA TYR A 135 10.73 -5.93 21.47
C TYR A 135 11.45 -7.11 20.82
#